data_AF-A0A3A6NAY7-F1
#
_entry.id   AF-A0A3A6NAY7-F1
#
_cell.length_a   1.000
_cell.length_b   1.000
_cell.length_c   1.000
_cell.angle_alpha   90.00
_cell.angle_beta   90.00
_cell.angle_gamma   90.00
#
_symmetry.space_group_name_H-M   'P 1'
#
loop_
_entity.id
_entity.type
_entity.pdbx_description
1 polymer ?
#
loop_
_entity_poly.entity_id
_entity_poly.type
_entity_poly.pdbx_seq_one_letter_code
_entity_poly.pdbx_strand_id
1 'polypeptide(L)'
;MFKENPNSGQMNIMNPYNSYPQYIKDALHKSWAPYFRQYLFHKIDEQRFSVLYSNKASRPNTPVNILVGLFFLKELCGWTDEEMIGA
;
A
#
# COMPACT_ATOMS: atom_id res chain seq x y z
N MET A 1 -12.84 7.63 10.94
CA MET A 1 -13.10 8.91 10.27
C MET A 1 -12.11 9.03 9.12
N PHE A 2 -12.60 9.44 7.94
CA PHE A 2 -11.76 9.65 6.77
C PHE A 2 -10.66 10.68 7.06
N LYS A 3 -9.43 10.35 6.70
CA LYS A 3 -8.28 11.24 6.77
C LYS A 3 -7.39 10.91 5.58
N GLU A 4 -7.30 11.86 4.67
CA GLU A 4 -6.46 11.75 3.48
C GLU A 4 -4.99 11.59 3.88
N ASN A 5 -4.28 10.71 3.17
CA ASN A 5 -2.87 10.49 3.36
C ASN A 5 -2.05 11.69 2.84
N PRO A 6 -1.23 12.34 3.68
CA PRO A 6 -0.39 13.46 3.24
C PRO A 6 0.76 13.04 2.30
N ASN A 7 0.88 11.75 1.96
CA ASN A 7 1.97 11.19 1.14
C ASN A 7 3.39 11.53 1.65
N SER A 8 3.51 11.90 2.93
CA SER A 8 4.73 12.44 3.54
C SER A 8 5.84 11.40 3.74
N GLY A 9 5.55 10.12 3.53
CA GLY A 9 6.54 9.06 3.70
C GLY A 9 6.88 8.73 5.14
N GLN A 10 6.24 9.37 6.13
CA GLN A 10 6.60 9.25 7.53
C GLN A 10 6.41 7.81 8.04
N MET A 11 7.51 7.18 8.44
CA MET A 11 7.51 5.86 9.05
C MET A 11 7.37 5.98 10.58
N ASN A 12 6.61 5.06 11.17
CA ASN A 12 6.56 4.91 12.62
C ASN A 12 7.95 4.45 13.13
N ILE A 13 8.36 4.91 14.30
CA ILE A 13 9.59 4.48 14.99
C ILE A 13 9.60 2.95 15.19
N MET A 14 8.44 2.36 15.49
CA MET A 14 8.25 0.91 15.68
C MET A 14 8.01 0.16 14.37
N ASN A 15 8.30 0.75 13.20
CA ASN A 15 8.12 0.06 11.93
C ASN A 15 9.11 -1.11 11.81
N PRO A 16 8.65 -2.37 11.55
CA PRO A 16 9.52 -3.53 11.37
C PRO A 16 10.63 -3.32 10.32
N TYR A 17 10.38 -2.46 9.33
CA TYR A 17 11.37 -2.05 8.34
C TYR A 17 12.68 -1.57 8.97
N ASN A 18 12.62 -0.88 10.12
CA ASN A 18 13.81 -0.35 10.78
C ASN A 18 14.75 -1.48 11.23
N SER A 19 14.19 -2.62 11.64
CA SER A 19 14.92 -3.81 12.10
C SER A 19 15.43 -4.71 10.97
N TYR A 20 15.07 -4.44 9.71
CA TYR A 20 15.52 -5.28 8.60
C TYR A 20 17.03 -5.14 8.35
N PRO A 21 17.71 -6.25 7.99
CA PRO A 21 19.08 -6.20 7.51
C PRO A 21 19.23 -5.29 6.29
N GLN A 22 20.41 -4.69 6.12
CA GLN A 22 20.65 -3.73 5.03
C GLN A 22 20.41 -4.35 3.64
N TYR A 23 20.81 -5.62 3.42
CA TYR A 23 20.59 -6.29 2.14
C TYR A 23 19.10 -6.43 1.76
N ILE A 24 18.21 -6.62 2.75
CA ILE A 24 16.75 -6.65 2.54
C ILE A 24 16.24 -5.26 2.17
N LYS A 25 16.72 -4.22 2.86
CA LYS A 25 16.38 -2.83 2.55
C LYS A 25 16.78 -2.49 1.12
N ASP A 26 17.99 -2.86 0.72
CA ASP A 26 18.51 -2.60 -0.62
C ASP A 26 17.72 -3.36 -1.70
N ALA A 27 17.39 -4.63 -1.45
CA ALA A 27 16.53 -5.42 -2.34
C ALA A 27 15.15 -4.78 -2.49
N LEU A 28 14.54 -4.31 -1.39
CA LEU A 28 13.25 -3.64 -1.41
C LEU A 28 13.30 -2.33 -2.22
N HIS A 29 14.33 -1.50 -2.04
CA HIS A 29 14.48 -0.24 -2.78
C HIS A 29 14.82 -0.43 -4.25
N LYS A 30 15.42 -1.56 -4.63
CA LYS A 30 15.69 -1.92 -6.03
C LYS A 30 14.53 -2.67 -6.69
N SER A 31 13.51 -3.07 -5.92
CA SER A 31 12.35 -3.79 -6.43
C SER A 31 11.36 -2.86 -7.14
N TRP A 32 10.24 -3.44 -7.59
CA TRP A 32 9.11 -2.71 -8.16
C TRP A 32 8.34 -1.87 -7.12
N ALA A 33 8.49 -2.17 -5.82
CA ALA A 33 7.66 -1.57 -4.76
C ALA A 33 7.76 -0.03 -4.63
N PRO A 34 8.94 0.61 -4.73
CA PRO A 34 9.04 2.07 -4.68
C PRO A 34 8.31 2.75 -5.85
N TYR A 35 8.45 2.20 -7.06
CA TYR A 35 7.76 2.70 -8.25
C TYR A 35 6.25 2.55 -8.11
N PHE A 36 5.79 1.38 -7.69
CA PHE A 36 4.37 1.13 -7.44
C PHE A 36 3.80 2.13 -6.43
N ARG A 37 4.50 2.37 -5.33
CA ARG A 37 4.07 3.37 -4.35
C ARG A 37 3.98 4.78 -4.95
N GLN A 38 5.00 5.22 -5.68
CA GLN A 38 5.09 6.58 -6.21
C GLN A 38 4.06 6.86 -7.30
N TYR A 39 3.89 5.93 -8.23
CA TYR A 39 3.08 6.13 -9.43
C TYR A 39 1.66 5.60 -9.29
N LEU A 40 1.42 4.69 -8.34
CA LEU A 40 0.10 4.14 -8.08
C LEU A 40 -0.48 4.68 -6.77
N PHE A 41 0.06 4.31 -5.61
CA PHE A 41 -0.57 4.62 -4.32
C PHE A 41 -0.74 6.13 -4.08
N HIS A 42 0.28 6.94 -4.37
CA HIS A 42 0.16 8.40 -4.24
C HIS A 42 -0.77 9.05 -5.26
N LYS A 43 -1.25 8.31 -6.27
CA LYS A 43 -2.16 8.78 -7.32
C LYS A 43 -3.60 8.30 -7.15
N ILE A 44 -3.87 7.47 -6.15
CA ILE A 44 -5.23 7.04 -5.83
C ILE A 44 -6.00 8.23 -5.26
N ASP A 45 -7.15 8.52 -5.87
CA ASP A 45 -8.13 9.44 -5.29
C ASP A 45 -8.81 8.76 -4.09
N GLU A 46 -8.27 9.01 -2.89
CA GLU A 46 -8.74 8.44 -1.63
C GLU A 46 -10.18 8.84 -1.28
N GLN A 47 -10.69 9.98 -1.79
CA GLN A 47 -12.03 10.48 -1.48
C GLN A 47 -13.12 9.53 -1.98
N ARG A 48 -12.90 8.91 -3.15
CA ARG A 48 -13.81 7.91 -3.74
C ARG A 48 -14.05 6.70 -2.83
N PHE A 49 -13.09 6.42 -1.94
CA PHE A 49 -13.13 5.26 -1.04
C PHE A 49 -13.42 5.64 0.41
N SER A 50 -13.72 6.92 0.68
CA SER A 50 -13.92 7.45 2.03
C SER A 50 -14.93 6.65 2.87
N VAL A 51 -15.96 6.10 2.25
CA VAL A 51 -16.98 5.24 2.90
C VAL A 51 -16.43 3.91 3.42
N LEU A 52 -15.31 3.44 2.87
CA LEU A 52 -14.64 2.20 3.26
C LEU A 52 -13.59 2.41 4.36
N TYR A 53 -13.37 3.66 4.80
CA TYR A 53 -12.35 3.96 5.79
C TYR A 53 -12.76 3.44 7.16
N SER A 54 -11.81 2.81 7.84
CA SER A 54 -12.05 2.34 9.21
C SER A 54 -12.28 3.50 10.16
N ASN A 55 -13.22 3.31 11.08
CA ASN A 55 -13.45 4.24 12.20
C ASN A 55 -12.52 3.97 13.39
N LYS A 56 -11.69 2.92 13.36
CA LYS A 56 -10.71 2.61 14.41
C LYS A 56 -9.43 3.44 14.26
N ALA A 57 -8.86 3.86 15.39
CA ALA A 57 -7.63 4.64 15.44
C ALA A 57 -6.41 3.78 15.11
N SER A 58 -5.85 3.94 13.90
CA SER A 58 -4.46 3.61 13.56
C SER A 58 -4.18 4.01 12.10
N ARG A 59 -4.71 3.25 11.13
CA ARG A 59 -4.54 3.51 9.69
C ARG A 59 -5.86 3.27 8.95
N PRO A 60 -6.72 4.30 8.83
CA PRO A 60 -8.07 4.11 8.30
C PRO A 60 -8.10 3.76 6.82
N ASN A 61 -7.04 4.10 6.06
CA ASN A 61 -6.90 3.86 4.62
C ASN A 61 -6.25 2.51 4.25
N THR A 62 -5.75 1.73 5.22
CA THR A 62 -4.99 0.50 4.93
C THR A 62 -5.80 -0.53 4.14
N PRO A 63 -7.06 -0.85 4.49
CA PRO A 63 -7.87 -1.77 3.69
C PRO A 63 -8.07 -1.32 2.24
N VAL A 64 -8.26 -0.01 2.03
CA VAL A 64 -8.41 0.57 0.70
C VAL A 64 -7.13 0.43 -0.12
N ASN A 65 -5.98 0.78 0.46
CA ASN A 65 -4.69 0.67 -0.22
C ASN A 65 -4.37 -0.79 -0.59
N ILE A 66 -4.71 -1.74 0.27
CA ILE A 66 -4.55 -3.17 -0.02
C ILE A 66 -5.44 -3.58 -1.18
N LEU A 67 -6.75 -3.31 -1.11
CA LEU A 67 -7.70 -3.70 -2.15
C LEU A 67 -7.37 -3.10 -3.51
N VAL A 68 -7.13 -1.78 -3.56
CA VAL A 68 -6.80 -1.10 -4.81
C VAL A 68 -5.46 -1.60 -5.35
N GLY A 69 -4.45 -1.76 -4.48
CA GLY A 69 -3.15 -2.31 -4.87
C GLY A 69 -3.26 -3.72 -5.46
N LEU A 70 -4.04 -4.59 -4.82
CA LEU A 70 -4.29 -5.95 -5.30
C LEU A 70 -5.01 -5.96 -6.66
N PHE A 71 -6.00 -5.10 -6.88
CA PHE A 71 -6.64 -4.98 -8.19
C PHE A 71 -5.66 -4.52 -9.27
N PHE A 72 -4.79 -3.56 -8.98
CA PHE A 72 -3.77 -3.18 -9.96
C PHE A 72 -2.79 -4.31 -10.26
N LEU A 73 -2.36 -5.07 -9.25
CA LEU A 73 -1.49 -6.23 -9.47
C LEU A 73 -2.20 -7.32 -10.28
N LYS A 74 -3.48 -7.58 -9.97
CA LYS A 74 -4.32 -8.51 -10.73
C LYS A 74 -4.34 -8.14 -12.21
N GLU A 75 -4.65 -6.89 -12.54
CA GLU A 75 -4.72 -6.42 -13.92
C GLU A 75 -3.34 -6.42 -14.60
N LEU A 76 -2.28 -5.98 -13.90
CA LEU A 76 -0.92 -5.95 -14.45
C LEU A 76 -0.35 -7.35 -14.73
N CYS A 77 -0.73 -8.34 -13.93
CA CYS A 77 -0.26 -9.71 -14.06
C CYS A 77 -1.22 -10.63 -14.82
N GLY A 78 -2.42 -10.15 -15.17
CA GLY A 78 -3.45 -10.94 -15.84
C GLY A 78 -4.02 -12.06 -14.97
N TRP A 79 -4.05 -11.86 -13.64
CA TRP A 79 -4.51 -12.87 -12.69
C TRP A 79 -6.04 -12.96 -12.62
N THR A 80 -6.52 -14.16 -12.32
CA THR A 80 -7.87 -14.39 -11.80
C THR A 80 -7.98 -13.92 -10.35
N ASP A 81 -9.21 -13.81 -9.83
CA ASP A 81 -9.41 -13.46 -8.41
C ASP A 81 -8.86 -14.55 -7.47
N GLU A 82 -8.93 -15.82 -7.87
CA GLU A 82 -8.35 -16.94 -7.11
C GLU A 82 -6.81 -16.83 -7.05
N GLU A 83 -6.16 -16.56 -8.17
CA GLU A 83 -4.71 -16.37 -8.22
C GLU A 83 -4.25 -15.15 -7.40
N MET A 84 -5.01 -14.05 -7.46
CA MET A 84 -4.72 -12.86 -6.66
C MET A 84 -4.81 -13.14 -5.15
N ILE A 85 -5.80 -13.92 -4.71
CA ILE A 85 -5.99 -14.28 -3.30
C ILE A 85 -4.92 -15.28 -2.83
N GLY A 86 -4.42 -16.14 -3.74
CA GLY A 86 -3.41 -17.14 -3.46
C GLY A 86 -1.95 -16.66 -3.56
N ALA A 87 -1.71 -15.43 -4.02
CA ALA A 87 -0.38 -14.84 -4.24
C ALA A 87 0.35 -14.40 -2.96
#